data_AF-A0A925LND9-F1
#
_entry.id   AF-A0A925LND9-F1
#
_cell.length_a   1.000
_cell.length_b   1.000
_cell.length_c   1.000
_cell.angle_alpha   90.00
_cell.angle_beta   90.00
_cell.angle_gamma   90.00
#
_symmetry.space_group_name_H-M   'P 1'
#
loop_
_entity.id
_entity.type
_entity.pdbx_description
1 polymer ?
#
loop_
_entity_poly.entity_id
_entity_poly.type
_entity_poly.pdbx_seq_one_letter_code
_entity_poly.pdbx_strand_id
1 'polypeptide(L)'
;MKRIVTPVLILSLFTGGCVNPNMARYQDSALPGSALPSTASRQPRAPEASPPQDSYRETDSGKRYSLTLKDANMRDVLMLLSRESNVPIVADRDVEGRVTVNLANKKLGEILYTILKPLDLTARVENGIIIVGRPAMITRTYQINYLKDKRDTASNTSSGGGVKIATSGSSDFWPAIESALEVLIFGTS
;
A
#
# COMPACT_ATOMS: atom_id res chain seq x y z
N MET A 1 54.79 -37.91 81.45
CA MET A 1 55.09 -38.42 80.09
C MET A 1 53.91 -38.05 79.19
N LYS A 2 54.18 -37.35 78.06
CA LYS A 2 53.34 -37.17 76.84
C LYS A 2 51.97 -36.46 77.02
N ARG A 3 51.47 -35.57 76.15
CA ARG A 3 51.88 -34.83 74.94
C ARG A 3 50.73 -33.80 74.68
N ILE A 4 51.06 -32.54 74.33
CA ILE A 4 50.54 -31.70 73.21
C ILE A 4 49.03 -31.85 72.86
N VAL A 5 48.16 -30.82 72.83
CA VAL A 5 47.92 -29.87 71.71
C VAL A 5 46.76 -28.91 72.13
N THR A 6 46.97 -27.59 72.10
CA THR A 6 45.97 -26.56 71.73
C THR A 6 46.06 -26.34 70.21
N PRO A 7 45.12 -25.70 69.47
CA PRO A 7 43.89 -24.97 69.83
C PRO A 7 42.71 -25.35 68.88
N VAL A 8 41.60 -24.59 68.86
CA VAL A 8 40.90 -24.08 67.65
C VAL A 8 39.57 -23.46 68.10
N LEU A 9 39.66 -22.15 68.28
CA LEU A 9 38.58 -21.18 68.15
C LEU A 9 38.32 -21.02 66.65
N ILE A 10 37.08 -21.27 66.22
CA ILE A 10 36.38 -20.87 64.97
C ILE A 10 35.25 -21.90 64.79
N LEU A 11 34.04 -21.59 65.26
CA LEU A 11 32.83 -22.35 64.94
C LEU A 11 31.68 -21.38 64.64
N SER A 12 31.29 -21.38 63.37
CA SER A 12 30.02 -20.95 62.80
C SER A 12 29.60 -19.48 62.88
N LEU A 13 30.18 -18.67 61.99
CA LEU A 13 29.44 -17.63 61.26
C LEU A 13 28.69 -18.31 60.10
N PHE A 14 27.45 -18.78 60.30
CA PHE A 14 26.55 -19.16 59.20
C PHE A 14 25.11 -19.09 59.69
N THR A 15 24.57 -17.87 59.79
CA THR A 15 23.14 -17.65 59.98
C THR A 15 22.64 -16.69 58.91
N GLY A 16 21.95 -17.27 57.92
CA GLY A 16 20.68 -16.78 57.38
C GLY A 16 20.70 -15.49 56.58
N GLY A 17 20.71 -15.62 55.25
CA GLY A 17 20.36 -14.54 54.33
C GLY A 17 19.82 -15.09 53.01
N CYS A 18 18.60 -15.63 53.00
CA CYS A 18 17.82 -15.74 51.77
C CYS A 18 16.98 -14.46 51.65
N VAL A 19 17.37 -13.55 50.76
CA VAL A 19 16.53 -12.41 50.40
C VAL A 19 15.62 -12.85 49.24
N ASN A 20 14.32 -12.97 49.51
CA ASN A 20 13.33 -13.15 48.45
C ASN A 20 13.05 -11.77 47.84
N PRO A 21 13.29 -11.54 46.53
CA PRO A 21 12.87 -10.30 45.90
C PRO A 21 11.33 -10.26 45.90
N ASN A 22 10.79 -9.28 46.61
CA ASN A 22 9.37 -8.92 46.58
C ASN A 22 9.09 -8.33 45.18
N MET A 23 8.65 -9.17 44.24
CA MET A 23 8.09 -8.68 42.98
C MET A 23 6.80 -7.96 43.31
N ALA A 24 6.83 -6.63 43.20
CA ALA A 24 5.63 -5.82 43.26
C ALA A 24 4.62 -6.38 42.26
N ARG A 25 3.48 -6.86 42.77
CA ARG A 25 2.31 -7.18 41.96
C ARG A 25 2.03 -5.97 41.08
N TYR A 26 2.17 -6.16 39.77
CA TYR A 26 1.59 -5.25 38.80
C TYR A 26 0.08 -5.32 39.04
N GLN A 27 -0.48 -4.26 39.63
CA GLN A 27 -1.92 -4.13 39.74
C GLN A 27 -2.44 -3.99 38.32
N ASP A 28 -3.11 -5.04 37.89
CA ASP A 28 -4.02 -5.08 36.76
C ASP A 28 -4.96 -3.88 36.89
N SER A 29 -4.59 -2.78 36.21
CA SER A 29 -5.48 -1.65 36.04
C SER A 29 -6.50 -2.12 35.03
N ALA A 30 -7.52 -2.82 35.52
CA ALA A 30 -8.72 -3.11 34.77
C ALA A 30 -9.28 -1.77 34.29
N LEU A 31 -9.06 -1.46 33.02
CA LEU A 31 -9.74 -0.37 32.35
C LEU A 31 -11.25 -0.67 32.46
N PRO A 32 -12.07 0.28 32.92
CA PRO A 32 -13.51 0.08 32.95
C PRO A 32 -13.99 -0.24 31.54
N GLY A 33 -14.76 -1.34 31.44
CA GLY A 33 -15.34 -1.80 30.20
C GLY A 33 -16.20 -0.71 29.56
N SER A 34 -15.65 -0.03 28.57
CA SER A 34 -16.43 0.73 27.62
C SER A 34 -16.77 -0.21 26.48
N ALA A 35 -18.01 -0.70 26.47
CA ALA A 35 -18.58 -1.40 25.33
C ALA A 35 -18.42 -0.50 24.09
N LEU A 36 -17.58 -0.91 23.14
CA LEU A 36 -17.47 -0.22 21.86
C LEU A 36 -18.69 -0.59 21.01
N PRO A 37 -19.41 0.39 20.43
CA PRO A 37 -20.48 0.12 19.49
C PRO A 37 -19.90 -0.60 18.26
N SER A 38 -20.65 -1.59 17.75
CA SER A 38 -20.37 -2.28 16.50
C SER A 38 -20.33 -1.28 15.34
N THR A 39 -19.14 -0.75 15.05
CA THR A 39 -18.86 -0.16 13.75
C THR A 39 -18.55 -1.31 12.81
N ALA A 40 -19.58 -1.69 12.04
CA ALA A 40 -19.43 -2.46 10.81
C ALA A 40 -18.21 -1.94 10.04
N SER A 41 -17.29 -2.86 9.75
CA SER A 41 -16.06 -2.63 8.99
C SER A 41 -16.40 -1.96 7.67
N ARG A 42 -16.29 -0.63 7.61
CA ARG A 42 -16.15 0.09 6.34
C ARG A 42 -14.74 -0.23 5.85
N GLN A 43 -14.61 -1.30 5.07
CA GLN A 43 -13.38 -1.56 4.32
C GLN A 43 -12.96 -0.26 3.63
N PRO A 44 -11.71 0.21 3.84
CA PRO A 44 -11.16 1.26 2.99
C PRO A 44 -11.18 0.71 1.57
N ARG A 45 -12.02 1.31 0.71
CA ARG A 45 -11.92 1.12 -0.74
C ARG A 45 -10.49 1.51 -1.10
N ALA A 46 -9.68 0.53 -1.48
CA ALA A 46 -8.34 0.78 -1.98
C ALA A 46 -8.46 1.87 -3.07
N PRO A 47 -7.62 2.92 -3.06
CA PRO A 47 -7.57 3.83 -4.19
C PRO A 47 -7.30 2.98 -5.42
N GLU A 48 -8.23 3.03 -6.38
CA GLU A 48 -8.04 2.50 -7.72
C GLU A 48 -6.90 3.33 -8.33
N ALA A 49 -5.67 2.89 -8.07
CA ALA A 49 -4.48 3.52 -8.56
C ALA A 49 -4.31 3.05 -10.01
N SER A 50 -5.12 3.63 -10.92
CA SER A 50 -4.85 3.56 -12.35
C SER A 50 -3.36 3.86 -12.55
N PRO A 51 -2.62 3.05 -13.31
CA PRO A 51 -1.23 3.36 -13.58
C PRO A 51 -1.14 4.81 -14.11
N PRO A 52 -0.29 5.68 -13.53
CA PRO A 52 -0.12 7.08 -13.93
C PRO A 52 0.11 7.34 -15.42
N GLN A 53 0.39 6.28 -16.18
CA GLN A 53 0.48 6.34 -17.64
C GLN A 53 -0.85 6.66 -18.31
N ASP A 54 -2.00 6.50 -17.66
CA ASP A 54 -3.33 6.76 -18.23
C ASP A 54 -4.10 7.91 -17.55
N SER A 55 -3.46 8.68 -16.66
CA SER A 55 -4.13 9.75 -15.89
C SER A 55 -4.76 10.85 -16.76
N TYR A 56 -4.34 10.95 -18.01
CA TYR A 56 -4.93 11.86 -18.98
C TYR A 56 -6.31 11.40 -19.49
N ARG A 57 -6.68 10.11 -19.32
CA ARG A 57 -8.01 9.59 -19.69
C ARG A 57 -9.10 10.19 -18.82
N GLU A 58 -8.78 10.46 -17.55
CA GLU A 58 -9.67 11.15 -16.62
C GLU A 58 -9.71 12.66 -16.83
N THR A 59 -8.95 13.22 -17.78
CA THR A 59 -9.05 14.64 -18.16
C THR A 59 -10.35 14.88 -18.89
N ASP A 60 -11.41 15.06 -18.10
CA ASP A 60 -12.74 15.39 -18.55
C ASP A 60 -12.95 16.90 -18.47
N SER A 61 -12.78 17.58 -19.59
CA SER A 61 -13.18 18.98 -19.72
C SER A 61 -14.71 19.16 -19.74
N GLY A 62 -15.51 18.09 -19.63
CA GLY A 62 -16.97 18.07 -19.77
C GLY A 62 -17.47 18.30 -21.21
N LYS A 63 -16.64 18.95 -22.03
CA LYS A 63 -16.84 19.18 -23.46
C LYS A 63 -16.59 17.92 -24.28
N ARG A 64 -17.35 17.79 -25.36
CA ARG A 64 -17.28 16.68 -26.31
C ARG A 64 -16.93 17.22 -27.68
N TYR A 65 -16.09 16.47 -28.37
CA TYR A 65 -15.51 16.87 -29.64
C TYR A 65 -15.76 15.80 -30.70
N SER A 66 -15.86 16.26 -31.95
CA SER A 66 -16.03 15.42 -33.12
C SER A 66 -14.98 15.82 -34.15
N LEU A 67 -14.21 14.86 -34.64
CA LEU A 67 -13.05 15.09 -35.49
C LEU A 67 -12.91 13.95 -36.48
N THR A 68 -12.82 14.30 -37.76
CA THR A 68 -12.56 13.36 -38.85
C THR A 68 -11.27 13.77 -39.55
N LEU A 69 -10.28 12.89 -39.48
CA LEU A 69 -8.94 13.12 -40.02
C LEU A 69 -8.55 11.94 -40.89
N LYS A 70 -7.85 12.24 -41.98
CA LYS A 70 -7.32 11.24 -42.91
C LYS A 70 -5.86 11.54 -43.18
N ASP A 71 -5.00 10.56 -42.91
CA ASP A 71 -3.55 10.61 -43.11
C ASP A 71 -2.90 11.89 -42.57
N ALA A 72 -3.35 12.34 -41.40
CA ALA A 72 -2.88 13.57 -40.78
C ALA A 72 -1.60 13.33 -39.97
N ASN A 73 -0.67 14.30 -39.96
CA ASN A 73 0.53 14.23 -39.13
C ASN A 73 0.14 14.35 -37.64
N MET A 74 0.71 13.50 -36.79
CA MET A 74 0.41 13.50 -35.35
C MET A 74 0.60 14.86 -34.67
N ARG A 75 1.65 15.61 -35.02
CA ARG A 75 1.92 16.92 -34.41
C ARG A 75 0.85 17.94 -34.78
N ASP A 76 0.37 17.90 -36.02
CA ASP A 76 -0.71 18.78 -36.50
C ASP A 76 -2.04 18.45 -35.84
N VAL A 77 -2.33 17.16 -35.63
CA VAL A 77 -3.54 16.70 -34.94
C VAL A 77 -3.55 17.15 -33.48
N LEU A 78 -2.43 17.00 -32.76
CA LEU A 78 -2.30 17.44 -31.37
C LEU A 78 -2.42 18.96 -31.25
N MET A 79 -1.83 19.72 -32.19
CA MET A 79 -1.98 21.17 -32.25
C MET A 79 -3.45 21.58 -32.50
N LEU A 80 -4.14 20.91 -33.42
CA LEU A 80 -5.55 21.16 -33.70
C LEU A 80 -6.41 20.90 -32.46
N LEU A 81 -6.19 19.78 -31.78
CA LEU A 81 -6.89 19.44 -30.54
C LEU A 81 -6.61 20.44 -29.42
N SER A 82 -5.39 20.95 -29.30
CA SER A 82 -5.06 21.98 -28.32
C SER A 82 -5.86 23.27 -28.54
N ARG A 83 -5.99 23.70 -29.80
CA ARG A 83 -6.75 24.89 -30.16
C ARG A 83 -8.24 24.74 -29.90
N GLU A 84 -8.79 23.59 -30.27
CA GLU A 84 -10.23 23.34 -30.21
C GLU A 84 -10.70 23.09 -28.76
N SER A 85 -9.90 22.36 -27.97
CA SER A 85 -10.20 22.12 -26.55
C SER A 85 -9.83 23.26 -25.60
N ASN A 86 -9.07 24.25 -26.08
CA ASN A 86 -8.48 25.32 -25.28
C ASN A 86 -7.54 24.85 -24.15
N VAL A 87 -7.00 23.63 -24.27
CA VAL A 87 -6.00 23.07 -23.35
C VAL A 87 -4.64 23.06 -24.07
N PRO A 88 -3.56 23.59 -23.47
CA PRO A 88 -2.22 23.49 -24.07
C PRO A 88 -1.77 22.04 -24.20
N ILE A 89 -1.52 21.57 -25.42
CA ILE A 89 -0.97 20.24 -25.69
C ILE A 89 0.39 20.41 -26.37
N VAL A 90 1.42 19.81 -25.79
CA VAL A 90 2.80 19.86 -26.28
C VAL A 90 3.21 18.47 -26.72
N ALA A 91 3.64 18.35 -27.98
CA ALA A 91 4.23 17.12 -28.50
C ALA A 91 5.74 17.12 -28.23
N ASP A 92 6.25 16.04 -27.65
CA ASP A 92 7.69 15.80 -27.51
C ASP A 92 8.33 15.56 -28.89
N ARG A 93 9.66 15.70 -28.98
CA ARG A 93 10.42 15.50 -30.21
C ARG A 93 10.18 14.12 -30.81
N ASP A 94 9.99 13.13 -29.96
CA ASP A 94 9.82 11.72 -30.32
C ASP A 94 8.41 11.36 -30.85
N VAL A 95 7.47 12.32 -30.88
CA VAL A 95 6.13 12.10 -31.42
C VAL A 95 6.17 12.10 -32.94
N GLU A 96 6.14 10.91 -33.54
CA GLU A 96 6.13 10.71 -34.98
C GLU A 96 5.02 9.75 -35.40
N GLY A 97 4.54 9.89 -36.63
CA GLY A 97 3.50 9.05 -37.19
C GLY A 97 2.39 9.83 -37.87
N ARG A 98 1.58 9.09 -38.62
CA ARG A 98 0.35 9.60 -39.25
C ARG A 98 -0.84 8.82 -38.72
N VAL A 99 -1.96 9.50 -38.56
CA VAL A 99 -3.19 8.90 -38.05
C VAL A 99 -4.37 9.20 -38.96
N THR A 100 -5.25 8.22 -39.06
CA THR A 100 -6.56 8.33 -39.70
C THR A 100 -7.58 7.94 -38.67
N VAL A 101 -8.41 8.89 -38.24
CA VAL A 101 -9.40 8.67 -37.19
C VAL A 101 -10.70 9.37 -37.53
N ASN A 102 -11.81 8.71 -37.19
CA ASN A 102 -13.14 9.29 -37.23
C ASN A 102 -13.75 9.17 -35.84
N LEU A 103 -13.85 10.29 -35.14
CA LEU A 103 -14.30 10.37 -33.76
C LEU A 103 -15.51 11.30 -33.72
N ALA A 104 -16.58 10.86 -33.07
CA ALA A 104 -17.78 11.67 -32.89
C ALA A 104 -18.17 11.68 -31.41
N ASN A 105 -18.45 12.87 -30.88
CA ASN A 105 -19.03 13.06 -29.55
C ASN A 105 -18.20 12.39 -28.43
N LYS A 106 -16.87 12.56 -28.45
CA LYS A 106 -15.95 11.99 -27.44
C LYS A 106 -15.28 13.05 -26.58
N LYS A 107 -14.92 12.68 -25.35
CA LYS A 107 -14.15 13.53 -24.43
C LYS A 107 -12.69 13.65 -24.89
N LEU A 108 -12.00 14.71 -24.47
CA LEU A 108 -10.59 14.95 -24.83
C LEU A 108 -9.68 13.78 -24.44
N GLY A 109 -9.75 13.32 -23.19
CA GLY A 109 -8.94 12.19 -22.71
C GLY A 109 -9.16 10.90 -23.52
N GLU A 110 -10.41 10.62 -23.89
CA GLU A 110 -10.76 9.47 -24.73
C GLU A 110 -10.23 9.59 -26.16
N ILE A 111 -10.27 10.80 -26.74
CA ILE A 111 -9.69 11.08 -28.05
C ILE A 111 -8.19 10.86 -28.02
N LEU A 112 -7.50 11.44 -27.02
CA LEU A 112 -6.06 11.25 -26.83
C LEU A 112 -5.72 9.77 -26.67
N TYR A 113 -6.45 9.04 -25.83
CA TYR A 113 -6.21 7.61 -25.65
C TYR A 113 -6.34 6.85 -26.97
N THR A 114 -7.38 7.16 -27.76
CA THR A 114 -7.65 6.47 -29.04
C THR A 114 -6.55 6.71 -30.08
N ILE A 115 -5.98 7.93 -30.14
CA ILE A 115 -4.93 8.26 -31.13
C ILE A 115 -3.52 7.86 -30.66
N LEU A 116 -3.26 7.88 -29.34
CA LEU A 116 -1.92 7.63 -28.79
C LEU A 116 -1.63 6.14 -28.59
N LYS A 117 -2.65 5.36 -28.18
CA LYS A 117 -2.49 3.93 -27.89
C LYS A 117 -1.90 3.12 -29.05
N PRO A 118 -2.30 3.31 -30.33
CA PRO A 118 -1.74 2.55 -31.45
C PRO A 118 -0.27 2.87 -31.75
N LEU A 119 0.25 4.00 -31.27
CA LEU A 119 1.61 4.47 -31.50
C LEU A 119 2.52 4.24 -30.27
N ASP A 120 2.03 3.52 -29.25
CA ASP A 120 2.71 3.35 -27.96
C ASP A 120 3.14 4.68 -27.31
N LEU A 121 2.37 5.73 -27.55
CA LEU A 121 2.54 7.04 -26.93
C LEU A 121 1.67 7.15 -25.67
N THR A 122 2.11 7.96 -24.74
CA THR A 122 1.37 8.32 -23.53
C THR A 122 1.28 9.84 -23.42
N ALA A 123 0.31 10.33 -22.66
CA ALA A 123 0.22 11.73 -22.30
C ALA A 123 0.39 11.89 -20.79
N ARG A 124 0.94 13.03 -20.38
CA ARG A 124 1.13 13.39 -18.97
C ARG A 124 0.56 14.78 -18.77
N VAL A 125 -0.16 14.96 -17.67
CA VAL A 125 -0.69 16.26 -17.29
C VAL A 125 0.27 16.87 -16.28
N GLU A 126 0.88 17.99 -16.64
CA GLU A 126 1.80 18.73 -15.78
C GLU A 126 1.40 20.20 -15.78
N ASN A 127 1.01 20.73 -14.61
CA ASN A 127 0.62 22.14 -14.44
C ASN A 127 -0.46 22.65 -15.42
N GLY A 128 -1.41 21.80 -15.79
CA GLY A 128 -2.48 22.14 -16.74
C GLY A 128 -2.06 22.09 -18.21
N ILE A 129 -0.84 21.64 -18.51
CA ILE A 129 -0.34 21.36 -19.85
C ILE A 129 -0.34 19.85 -20.06
N ILE A 130 -0.77 19.39 -21.24
CA ILE A 130 -0.72 17.98 -21.61
C ILE A 130 0.55 17.77 -22.46
N ILE A 131 1.50 16.99 -21.94
CA ILE A 131 2.74 16.63 -22.64
C ILE A 131 2.56 15.23 -23.22
N VAL A 132 2.69 15.09 -24.53
CA VAL A 132 2.55 13.82 -25.26
C VAL A 132 3.93 13.32 -25.67
N GLY A 133 4.24 12.06 -25.38
CA GLY A 133 5.53 11.47 -25.73
C GLY A 133 5.59 9.97 -25.44
N ARG A 134 6.79 9.39 -25.53
CA ARG A 134 6.99 7.98 -25.17
C ARG A 134 6.89 7.77 -23.66
N PRO A 135 6.39 6.61 -23.20
CA PRO A 135 6.31 6.33 -21.79
C PRO A 135 7.71 6.28 -21.17
N ALA A 136 8.02 7.26 -20.32
CA ALA A 136 9.24 7.18 -19.52
C ALA A 136 9.16 6.01 -18.53
N MET A 137 10.27 5.31 -18.38
CA MET A 137 10.43 4.27 -17.36
C MET A 137 10.31 4.91 -15.97
N ILE A 138 9.48 4.32 -15.12
CA ILE A 138 9.26 4.79 -13.75
C ILE A 138 9.55 3.65 -12.78
N THR A 139 10.40 3.91 -11.79
CA THR A 139 10.64 3.01 -10.67
C THR A 139 9.84 3.48 -9.47
N ARG A 140 9.09 2.58 -8.83
CA ARG A 140 8.32 2.88 -7.61
C ARG A 140 8.80 2.01 -6.47
N THR A 141 8.97 2.61 -5.30
CA THR A 141 9.28 1.92 -4.05
C THR A 141 8.05 1.97 -3.15
N TYR A 142 7.57 0.82 -2.74
CA TYR A 142 6.41 0.70 -1.85
C TYR A 142 6.85 0.19 -0.48
N GLN A 143 6.33 0.80 0.58
CA GLN A 143 6.54 0.32 1.94
C GLN A 143 5.43 -0.67 2.29
N ILE A 144 5.80 -1.94 2.45
CA ILE A 144 4.88 -2.99 2.85
C ILE A 144 4.92 -3.09 4.38
N ASN A 145 3.79 -2.82 5.04
CA ASN A 145 3.66 -3.07 6.48
C ASN A 145 3.27 -4.55 6.70
N TYR A 146 4.24 -5.34 7.15
CA TYR A 146 4.15 -6.81 7.25
C TYR A 146 3.31 -7.31 8.44
N LEU A 147 3.04 -6.49 9.45
CA LEU A 147 2.46 -6.97 10.71
C LEU A 147 0.93 -6.85 10.72
N LYS A 148 0.26 -7.88 10.19
CA LYS A 148 -1.16 -8.16 10.45
C LYS A 148 -1.28 -9.61 10.94
N ASP A 149 -0.93 -9.84 12.20
CA ASP A 149 -1.24 -11.09 12.89
C ASP A 149 -2.50 -10.89 13.72
N LYS A 150 -3.57 -11.63 13.41
CA LYS A 150 -4.75 -11.71 14.26
C LYS A 150 -4.52 -12.88 15.20
N ARG A 151 -3.94 -12.60 16.36
CA ARG A 151 -3.74 -13.62 17.39
C ARG A 151 -5.03 -13.82 18.18
N ASP A 152 -5.80 -14.84 17.84
CA ASP A 152 -6.93 -15.29 18.66
C ASP A 152 -6.41 -16.19 19.79
N THR A 153 -6.21 -15.63 20.98
CA THR A 153 -5.83 -16.40 22.18
C THR A 153 -7.06 -16.84 22.96
N ALA A 154 -7.40 -18.13 22.94
CA ALA A 154 -8.39 -18.70 23.84
C ALA A 154 -7.69 -19.30 25.08
N SER A 155 -7.75 -18.62 26.22
CA SER A 155 -7.24 -19.14 27.50
C SER A 155 -8.39 -19.69 28.34
N ASN A 156 -8.38 -21.00 28.62
CA ASN A 156 -9.30 -21.62 29.58
C ASN A 156 -8.49 -22.17 30.76
N THR A 157 -8.56 -21.49 31.92
CA THR A 157 -7.89 -21.92 33.14
C THR A 157 -8.86 -22.71 34.02
N SER A 158 -8.70 -24.04 34.08
CA SER A 158 -9.36 -24.88 35.10
C SER A 158 -8.35 -25.35 36.14
N SER A 159 -8.58 -25.01 37.40
CA SER A 159 -7.78 -25.43 38.55
C SER A 159 -7.97 -26.93 38.82
N GLY A 160 -7.03 -27.74 38.33
CA GLY A 160 -6.99 -29.19 38.55
C GLY A 160 -6.85 -29.96 37.25
N GLY A 161 -5.61 -30.30 36.87
CA GLY A 161 -5.32 -31.23 35.77
C GLY A 161 -5.14 -30.59 34.38
N GLY A 162 -3.89 -30.54 33.92
CA GLY A 162 -3.49 -30.49 32.50
C GLY A 162 -3.94 -29.27 31.69
N VAL A 163 -3.16 -28.19 31.73
CA VAL A 163 -3.33 -27.07 30.77
C VAL A 163 -2.88 -27.53 29.39
N LYS A 164 -3.80 -27.64 28.42
CA LYS A 164 -3.48 -27.80 27.00
C LYS A 164 -3.59 -26.45 26.30
N ILE A 165 -2.46 -25.90 25.90
CA ILE A 165 -2.37 -24.66 25.11
C ILE A 165 -2.42 -25.06 23.64
N ALA A 166 -3.58 -24.88 23.00
CA ALA A 166 -3.67 -24.98 21.53
C ALA A 166 -3.45 -23.58 20.94
N THR A 167 -2.26 -23.34 20.41
CA THR A 167 -1.97 -22.14 19.62
C THR A 167 -2.26 -22.45 18.16
N SER A 168 -3.34 -21.92 17.61
CA SER A 168 -3.56 -21.93 16.17
C SER A 168 -3.19 -20.56 15.64
N GLY A 169 -2.01 -20.45 15.03
CA GLY A 169 -1.62 -19.28 14.26
C GLY A 169 -2.05 -19.47 12.81
N SER A 170 -3.07 -18.74 12.35
CA SER A 170 -3.41 -18.67 10.92
C SER A 170 -2.92 -17.34 10.37
N SER A 171 -1.97 -17.39 9.43
CA SER A 171 -1.45 -16.21 8.74
C SER A 171 -2.16 -16.05 7.39
N ASP A 172 -3.07 -15.09 7.28
CA ASP A 172 -3.72 -14.71 6.01
C ASP A 172 -2.89 -13.70 5.19
N PHE A 173 -1.60 -13.58 5.54
CA PHE A 173 -0.70 -12.58 4.98
C PHE A 173 -0.42 -12.80 3.48
N TRP A 174 -0.12 -14.04 3.08
CA TRP A 174 0.28 -14.34 1.71
C TRP A 174 -0.83 -14.06 0.68
N PRO A 175 -2.09 -14.50 0.90
CA PRO A 175 -3.20 -14.14 0.01
C PRO A 175 -3.44 -12.62 -0.06
N ALA A 176 -3.32 -11.92 1.07
CA ALA A 176 -3.49 -10.46 1.09
C ALA A 176 -2.37 -9.73 0.35
N ILE A 177 -1.14 -10.27 0.37
CA ILE A 177 -0.02 -9.76 -0.42
C ILE A 177 -0.26 -9.96 -1.91
N GLU A 178 -0.73 -11.13 -2.30
CA GLU A 178 -0.96 -11.45 -3.71
C GLU A 178 -2.00 -10.51 -4.31
N SER A 179 -3.14 -10.32 -3.62
CA SER A 179 -4.15 -9.35 -4.04
C SER A 179 -3.61 -7.90 -4.07
N ALA A 180 -2.79 -7.50 -3.10
CA ALA A 180 -2.20 -6.17 -3.09
C ALA A 180 -1.21 -5.96 -4.24
N LEU A 181 -0.48 -7.01 -4.62
CA LEU A 181 0.47 -6.97 -5.74
C LEU A 181 -0.25 -6.91 -7.09
N GLU A 182 -1.33 -7.67 -7.27
CA GLU A 182 -2.13 -7.62 -8.50
C GLU A 182 -2.76 -6.25 -8.75
N VAL A 183 -3.34 -5.63 -7.71
CA VAL A 183 -3.88 -4.26 -7.81
C VAL A 183 -2.78 -3.26 -8.22
N LEU A 184 -1.56 -3.43 -7.72
CA LEU A 184 -0.47 -2.49 -7.91
C LEU A 184 0.21 -2.63 -9.29
N ILE A 185 0.33 -3.86 -9.80
CA ILE A 185 0.93 -4.14 -11.10
C ILE A 185 -0.09 -3.95 -12.24
N PHE A 186 -1.31 -4.44 -12.06
CA PHE A 186 -2.30 -4.57 -13.13
C PHE A 186 -3.52 -3.66 -12.97
N GLY A 187 -3.73 -3.05 -11.80
CA GLY A 187 -4.89 -2.17 -11.55
C GLY A 187 -6.22 -2.93 -11.45
N THR A 188 -6.20 -4.26 -11.32
CA THR A 188 -7.40 -5.10 -11.25
C THR A 188 -7.72 -5.43 -9.79
N SER A 189 -8.99 -5.25 -9.40
CA SER A 189 -9.53 -5.62 -8.07
C SER A 189 -10.35 -6.90 -8.15
#